data_AF-A0A9X8ITJ2-F1
#
_entry.id   AF-A0A9X8ITJ2-F1
#
_cell.length_a   1.000
_cell.length_b   1.000
_cell.length_c   1.000
_cell.angle_alpha   90.00
_cell.angle_beta   90.00
_cell.angle_gamma   90.00
#
_symmetry.space_group_name_H-M   'P 1'
#
loop_
_entity.id
_entity.type
_entity.pdbx_description
1 polymer ?
#
loop_
_entity_poly.entity_id
_entity_poly.type
_entity_poly.pdbx_seq_one_letter_code
_entity_poly.pdbx_strand_id
1 'polypeptide(L)'
;MRLMGEQFVTGETIAEALANASKFEAKGFRYSYDMLGEAALTEVDAQKYLASYEQAIHSIGKASHGRGIYEGPGISIKLSALHPRYSRAQYERVMDELYPRLLSLTLLAKQYDIGLNIDAEEADRLELSLDLLERLCFEPQLTGWNGIGFVIQAYQKRCPYVIDYVIDLARRSRH
;
A
#
# COMPACT_ATOMS: atom_id res chain seq x y z
N MET A 1 20.23 -5.33 16.84
CA MET A 1 19.34 -4.47 16.03
C MET A 1 18.16 -3.91 16.82
N ARG A 2 17.56 -4.65 17.78
CA ARG A 2 16.42 -4.20 18.61
C ARG A 2 16.57 -2.79 19.25
N LEU A 3 17.67 -2.54 19.97
CA LEU A 3 17.92 -1.26 20.66
C LEU A 3 17.90 -0.01 19.75
N MET A 4 18.32 -0.12 18.48
CA MET A 4 18.25 1.01 17.54
C MET A 4 16.92 1.07 16.79
N GLY A 5 16.25 -0.08 16.59
CA GLY A 5 14.98 -0.17 15.88
C GLY A 5 13.80 0.41 16.67
N GLU A 6 13.85 0.37 18.00
CA GLU A 6 12.78 0.90 18.88
C GLU A 6 12.43 2.37 18.59
N GLN A 7 13.39 3.19 18.14
CA GLN A 7 13.14 4.60 17.81
C GLN A 7 12.28 4.78 16.55
N PHE A 8 12.16 3.75 15.72
CA PHE A 8 11.46 3.79 14.43
C PHE A 8 10.20 2.94 14.41
N VAL A 9 9.91 2.18 15.47
CA VAL A 9 8.73 1.32 15.58
C VAL A 9 7.67 1.99 16.43
N THR A 10 6.47 2.18 15.87
CA THR A 10 5.36 2.86 16.57
C THR A 10 4.60 1.94 17.52
N GLY A 11 4.67 0.62 17.31
CA GLY A 11 4.09 -0.43 18.17
C GLY A 11 4.37 -1.82 17.59
N GLU A 12 4.32 -2.86 18.42
CA GLU A 12 4.50 -4.25 17.97
C GLU A 12 3.24 -4.80 17.28
N THR A 13 2.08 -4.18 17.54
CA THR A 13 0.80 -4.50 16.90
C THR A 13 0.14 -3.26 16.34
N ILE A 14 -0.74 -3.44 15.35
CA ILE A 14 -1.51 -2.32 14.79
C ILE A 14 -2.38 -1.61 15.84
N ALA A 15 -2.92 -2.36 16.82
CA ALA A 15 -3.73 -1.79 17.90
C ALA A 15 -2.90 -0.85 18.80
N GLU A 16 -1.66 -1.25 19.13
CA GLU A 16 -0.73 -0.42 19.89
C GLU A 16 -0.32 0.83 19.09
N ALA A 17 0.01 0.66 17.81
CA ALA A 17 0.41 1.77 16.95
C ALA A 17 -0.73 2.80 16.78
N LEU A 18 -1.99 2.36 16.70
CA LEU A 18 -3.18 3.22 16.68
C LEU A 18 -3.36 3.98 18.00
N ALA A 19 -3.18 3.30 19.14
CA ALA A 19 -3.26 3.95 20.45
C ALA A 19 -2.22 5.07 20.61
N ASN A 20 -0.99 4.81 20.16
CA ASN A 20 0.13 5.76 20.23
C ASN A 20 -0.04 6.98 19.31
N ALA A 21 -0.73 6.82 18.17
CA ALA A 21 -0.96 7.90 17.21
C ALA A 21 -1.89 9.02 17.72
N SER A 22 -2.85 8.66 18.59
CA SER A 22 -3.91 9.57 19.07
C SER A 22 -3.41 10.93 19.59
N LYS A 23 -2.26 10.93 20.30
CA LYS A 23 -1.64 12.13 20.88
C LYS A 23 -1.20 13.15 19.83
N PHE A 24 -0.72 12.68 18.68
CA PHE A 24 -0.26 13.55 17.60
C PHE A 24 -1.38 13.86 16.61
N GLU A 25 -2.32 12.94 16.40
CA GLU A 25 -3.54 13.24 15.63
C GLU A 25 -4.33 14.42 16.24
N ALA A 26 -4.41 14.49 17.57
CA ALA A 26 -5.02 15.64 18.28
C ALA A 26 -4.30 16.99 18.02
N LYS A 27 -3.09 16.96 17.44
CA LYS A 27 -2.32 18.14 17.03
C LYS A 27 -2.35 18.40 15.52
N GLY A 28 -3.15 17.62 14.77
CA GLY A 28 -3.28 17.74 13.32
C GLY A 28 -2.31 16.89 12.49
N PHE A 29 -1.56 15.98 13.11
CA PHE A 29 -0.76 15.00 12.35
C PHE A 29 -1.68 13.89 11.78
N ARG A 30 -1.24 13.26 10.69
CA ARG A 30 -1.86 12.05 10.13
C ARG A 30 -0.84 10.93 10.07
N TYR A 31 -1.31 9.69 9.93
CA TYR A 31 -0.49 8.49 9.91
C TYR A 31 -0.78 7.63 8.68
N SER A 32 0.27 7.03 8.13
CA SER A 32 0.18 5.87 7.27
C SER A 32 0.89 4.72 7.97
N TYR A 33 0.22 3.60 8.17
CA TYR A 33 0.79 2.45 8.87
C TYR A 33 1.53 1.54 7.89
N ASP A 34 2.81 1.30 8.16
CA ASP A 34 3.63 0.32 7.45
C ASP A 34 3.70 -0.97 8.26
N MET A 35 3.14 -2.05 7.72
CA MET A 35 3.25 -3.37 8.32
C MET A 35 4.60 -3.96 7.94
N LEU A 36 5.52 -4.02 8.91
CA LEU A 36 6.88 -4.51 8.67
C LEU A 36 6.88 -5.95 8.13
N GLY A 37 7.61 -6.16 7.04
CA GLY A 37 7.66 -7.43 6.33
C GLY A 37 7.68 -7.19 4.82
N GLU A 38 8.65 -7.80 4.14
CA GLU A 38 8.89 -7.62 2.72
C GLU A 38 9.55 -8.87 2.14
N ALA A 39 9.63 -8.95 0.81
CA ALA A 39 10.32 -9.99 0.08
C ALA A 39 9.91 -11.42 0.49
N ALA A 40 8.61 -11.73 0.36
CA ALA A 40 8.10 -13.06 0.61
C ALA A 40 8.87 -14.11 -0.21
N LEU A 41 9.44 -15.10 0.48
CA LEU A 41 10.21 -16.17 -0.15
C LEU A 41 9.33 -17.36 -0.50
N THR A 42 8.27 -17.58 0.28
CA THR A 42 7.32 -18.67 0.09
C THR A 42 5.89 -18.14 -0.01
N GLU A 43 5.00 -18.96 -0.58
CA GLU A 43 3.57 -18.66 -0.61
C GLU A 43 2.99 -18.57 0.82
N VAL A 44 3.53 -19.34 1.77
CA VAL A 44 3.14 -19.26 3.18
C VAL A 44 3.46 -17.89 3.77
N ASP A 45 4.61 -17.30 3.42
CA ASP A 45 4.98 -15.96 3.86
C ASP A 45 4.03 -14.92 3.25
N ALA A 46 3.77 -15.03 1.94
CA ALA A 46 2.87 -14.11 1.24
C ALA A 46 1.44 -14.12 1.83
N GLN A 47 0.93 -15.29 2.19
CA GLN A 47 -0.38 -15.42 2.85
C GLN A 47 -0.39 -14.83 4.27
N LYS A 48 0.70 -14.98 5.03
CA LYS A 48 0.83 -14.33 6.35
C LYS A 48 0.81 -12.81 6.22
N TYR A 49 1.54 -12.26 5.26
CA TYR A 49 1.56 -10.81 5.00
C TYR A 49 0.19 -10.31 4.52
N LEU A 50 -0.47 -11.04 3.62
CA LEU A 50 -1.82 -10.71 3.19
C LEU A 50 -2.79 -10.63 4.39
N ALA A 51 -2.82 -11.66 5.24
CA ALA A 51 -3.67 -11.67 6.43
C ALA A 51 -3.32 -10.53 7.41
N SER A 52 -2.03 -10.17 7.52
CA SER A 52 -1.58 -9.04 8.33
C SER A 52 -2.08 -7.71 7.78
N TYR A 53 -2.02 -7.49 6.46
CA TYR A 53 -2.57 -6.30 5.83
C TYR A 53 -4.10 -6.21 5.96
N GLU A 54 -4.83 -7.32 5.76
CA GLU A 54 -6.29 -7.36 5.95
C GLU A 54 -6.69 -6.96 7.38
N GLN A 55 -6.01 -7.56 8.37
CA GLN A 55 -6.24 -7.26 9.78
C GLN A 55 -5.89 -5.80 10.13
N ALA A 56 -4.82 -5.27 9.54
CA ALA A 56 -4.45 -3.87 9.69
C ALA A 56 -5.49 -2.93 9.07
N ILE A 57 -5.94 -3.16 7.83
CA ILE A 57 -6.96 -2.36 7.16
C ILE A 57 -8.26 -2.32 7.96
N HIS A 58 -8.73 -3.47 8.48
CA HIS A 58 -9.91 -3.50 9.35
C HIS A 58 -9.73 -2.66 10.62
N SER A 59 -8.54 -2.72 11.24
CA SER A 59 -8.25 -1.99 12.48
C SER A 59 -8.15 -0.49 12.24
N ILE A 60 -7.40 -0.09 11.21
CA ILE A 60 -7.21 1.30 10.77
C ILE A 60 -8.54 1.89 10.32
N GLY A 61 -9.31 1.17 9.51
CA GLY A 61 -10.61 1.63 9.00
C GLY A 61 -11.62 1.91 10.11
N LYS A 62 -11.71 1.02 11.11
CA LYS A 62 -12.55 1.24 12.29
C LYS A 62 -12.11 2.47 13.11
N ALA A 63 -10.80 2.66 13.24
CA ALA A 63 -10.22 3.81 13.95
C ALA A 63 -10.30 5.13 13.14
N SER A 64 -10.33 5.05 11.81
CA SER A 64 -10.53 6.19 10.92
C SER A 64 -11.93 6.77 11.11
N HIS A 65 -12.94 5.91 11.29
CA HIS A 65 -14.31 6.32 11.61
C HIS A 65 -14.92 7.30 10.60
N GLY A 66 -14.62 7.11 9.31
CA GLY A 66 -15.13 7.93 8.22
C GLY A 66 -14.46 9.29 8.06
N ARG A 67 -13.27 9.50 8.66
CA ARG A 67 -12.44 10.70 8.43
C ARG A 67 -11.93 10.83 6.99
N GLY A 68 -12.06 9.77 6.20
CA GLY A 68 -11.72 9.74 4.78
C GLY A 68 -10.22 9.67 4.52
N ILE A 69 -9.86 9.67 3.24
CA ILE A 69 -8.50 9.43 2.75
C ILE A 69 -7.49 10.54 3.05
N TYR A 70 -7.95 11.74 3.45
CA TYR A 70 -7.09 12.91 3.68
C TYR A 70 -6.80 13.16 5.16
N GLU A 71 -7.85 13.14 5.99
CA GLU A 71 -7.75 13.43 7.43
C GLU A 71 -7.64 12.16 8.28
N GLY A 72 -8.09 11.02 7.75
CA GLY A 72 -7.98 9.73 8.41
C GLY A 72 -6.61 9.09 8.21
N PRO A 73 -6.29 8.07 9.02
CA PRO A 73 -5.12 7.25 8.80
C PRO A 73 -5.26 6.37 7.55
N GLY A 74 -4.12 6.06 6.93
CA GLY A 74 -4.02 5.13 5.81
C GLY A 74 -3.09 3.95 6.10
N ILE A 75 -2.85 3.13 5.09
CA ILE A 75 -1.91 2.00 5.13
C ILE A 75 -0.93 2.08 3.96
N SER A 76 0.29 1.60 4.16
CA SER A 76 1.27 1.36 3.09
C SER A 76 1.54 -0.14 2.94
N ILE A 77 1.59 -0.60 1.70
CA ILE A 77 1.80 -2.01 1.37
C ILE A 77 3.01 -2.18 0.44
N LYS A 78 3.71 -3.30 0.56
CA LYS A 78 4.82 -3.68 -0.33
C LYS A 78 4.38 -4.83 -1.21
N LEU A 79 4.60 -4.71 -2.53
CA LEU A 79 4.17 -5.73 -3.49
C LEU A 79 5.00 -7.02 -3.32
N SER A 80 6.28 -6.90 -2.96
CA SER A 80 7.13 -8.06 -2.66
C SER A 80 6.66 -8.90 -1.47
N ALA A 81 5.90 -8.33 -0.53
CA ALA A 81 5.29 -9.07 0.57
C ALA A 81 4.12 -9.93 0.11
N LEU A 82 3.48 -9.60 -1.02
CA LEU A 82 2.25 -10.25 -1.48
C LEU A 82 2.47 -11.36 -2.50
N HIS A 83 3.70 -11.61 -2.96
CA HIS A 83 3.98 -12.65 -3.93
C HIS A 83 5.37 -13.27 -3.75
N PRO A 84 5.47 -14.62 -3.72
CA PRO A 84 6.76 -15.28 -3.59
C PRO A 84 7.66 -14.96 -4.80
N ARG A 85 8.87 -14.45 -4.54
CA ARG A 85 9.83 -14.06 -5.58
C ARG A 85 9.28 -13.04 -6.59
N TYR A 86 8.69 -11.97 -6.08
CA TYR A 86 8.24 -10.82 -6.88
C TYR A 86 9.37 -10.29 -7.79
N SER A 87 9.09 -10.17 -9.10
CA SER A 87 9.82 -10.89 -10.16
C SER A 87 9.37 -10.48 -11.57
N ARG A 88 10.13 -9.70 -12.37
CA ARG A 88 9.72 -9.40 -13.78
C ARG A 88 9.79 -10.66 -14.64
N ALA A 89 10.67 -11.61 -14.27
CA ALA A 89 10.72 -12.93 -14.87
C ALA A 89 9.48 -13.80 -14.54
N GLN A 90 8.55 -13.31 -13.72
CA GLN A 90 7.33 -13.99 -13.30
C GLN A 90 6.07 -13.16 -13.65
N TYR A 91 6.13 -12.30 -14.69
CA TYR A 91 5.06 -11.35 -15.02
C TYR A 91 3.65 -11.97 -15.03
N GLU A 92 3.46 -13.08 -15.76
CA GLU A 92 2.16 -13.76 -15.85
C GLU A 92 1.65 -14.20 -14.48
N ARG A 93 2.51 -14.86 -13.69
CA ARG A 93 2.17 -15.27 -12.32
C ARG A 93 1.86 -14.09 -11.41
N VAL A 94 2.57 -12.97 -11.55
CA VAL A 94 2.26 -11.76 -10.78
C VAL A 94 0.87 -11.22 -11.14
N MET A 95 0.51 -11.21 -12.42
CA MET A 95 -0.81 -10.76 -12.88
C MET A 95 -1.95 -11.69 -12.47
N ASP A 96 -1.68 -12.99 -12.33
CA ASP A 96 -2.66 -14.00 -11.95
C ASP A 96 -2.77 -14.19 -10.43
N GLU A 97 -1.68 -14.06 -9.69
CA GLU A 97 -1.59 -14.39 -8.26
C GLU A 97 -1.53 -13.14 -7.37
N LEU A 98 -0.68 -12.16 -7.70
CA LEU A 98 -0.52 -10.93 -6.88
C LEU A 98 -1.68 -9.97 -7.11
N TYR A 99 -2.04 -9.72 -8.37
CA TYR A 99 -3.05 -8.70 -8.69
C TYR A 99 -4.39 -8.91 -7.96
N PRO A 100 -4.96 -10.13 -7.88
CA PRO A 100 -6.18 -10.34 -7.10
C PRO A 100 -6.04 -9.98 -5.61
N ARG A 101 -4.85 -10.18 -5.02
CA ARG A 101 -4.56 -9.81 -3.63
C ARG A 101 -4.52 -8.28 -3.48
N LEU A 102 -3.82 -7.60 -4.38
CA LEU A 102 -3.77 -6.14 -4.42
C LEU A 102 -5.17 -5.53 -4.56
N LEU A 103 -5.97 -6.05 -5.49
CA LEU A 103 -7.35 -5.61 -5.69
C LEU A 103 -8.20 -5.85 -4.44
N SER A 104 -8.11 -7.04 -3.82
CA SER A 104 -8.85 -7.35 -2.59
C SER A 104 -8.54 -6.36 -1.46
N LEU A 105 -7.25 -6.08 -1.20
CA LEU A 105 -6.82 -5.11 -0.19
C LEU A 105 -7.31 -3.69 -0.52
N THR A 106 -7.25 -3.29 -1.79
CA THR A 106 -7.69 -1.96 -2.24
C THR A 106 -9.20 -1.78 -2.09
N LEU A 107 -9.99 -2.79 -2.44
CA LEU A 107 -11.43 -2.78 -2.23
C LEU A 107 -11.78 -2.72 -0.74
N LEU A 108 -11.03 -3.43 0.11
CA LEU A 108 -11.22 -3.39 1.54
C LEU A 108 -10.89 -1.99 2.12
N ALA A 109 -9.80 -1.37 1.67
CA ALA A 109 -9.46 0.00 2.04
C ALA A 109 -10.54 1.01 1.61
N LYS A 110 -11.07 0.85 0.38
CA LYS A 110 -12.21 1.64 -0.12
C LYS A 110 -13.46 1.50 0.76
N GLN A 111 -13.78 0.30 1.25
CA GLN A 111 -14.96 0.10 2.11
C GLN A 111 -14.89 0.94 3.40
N TYR A 112 -13.69 1.19 3.91
CA TYR A 112 -13.45 2.04 5.08
C TYR A 112 -13.12 3.50 4.75
N ASP A 113 -13.05 3.84 3.46
CA ASP A 113 -12.59 5.12 2.94
C ASP A 113 -11.23 5.58 3.52
N ILE A 114 -10.25 4.67 3.54
CA ILE A 114 -8.88 4.97 3.99
C ILE A 114 -7.89 4.89 2.82
N GLY A 115 -6.87 5.74 2.82
CA GLY A 115 -5.82 5.68 1.81
C GLY A 115 -5.04 4.36 1.86
N LEU A 116 -4.79 3.76 0.69
CA LEU A 116 -3.88 2.63 0.53
C LEU A 116 -2.76 3.03 -0.41
N ASN A 117 -1.53 3.07 0.09
CA ASN A 117 -0.35 3.46 -0.65
C ASN A 117 0.48 2.23 -1.05
N ILE A 118 0.84 2.13 -2.32
CA ILE A 118 1.77 1.11 -2.84
C ILE A 118 3.19 1.66 -2.73
N ASP A 119 4.02 1.01 -1.92
CA ASP A 119 5.42 1.38 -1.72
C ASP A 119 6.27 1.06 -2.96
N ALA A 120 7.26 1.92 -3.20
CA ALA A 120 8.26 1.70 -4.23
C ALA A 120 9.49 0.98 -3.66
N GLU A 121 9.87 -0.12 -4.30
CA GLU A 121 10.92 -1.04 -3.86
C GLU A 121 12.17 -0.90 -4.75
N GLU A 122 12.77 -1.98 -5.25
CA GLU A 122 13.94 -1.91 -6.13
C GLU A 122 13.60 -1.40 -7.54
N ALA A 123 14.59 -0.78 -8.19
CA ALA A 123 14.43 -0.14 -9.48
C ALA A 123 13.97 -1.06 -10.62
N ASP A 124 14.28 -2.35 -10.56
CA ASP A 124 13.88 -3.35 -11.57
C ASP A 124 12.42 -3.81 -11.39
N ARG A 125 11.77 -3.46 -10.28
CA ARG A 125 10.35 -3.72 -9.99
C ARG A 125 9.44 -2.61 -10.51
N LEU A 126 9.96 -1.39 -10.74
CA LEU A 126 9.18 -0.20 -11.14
C LEU A 126 8.18 -0.50 -12.27
N GLU A 127 8.66 -1.00 -13.40
CA GLU A 127 7.81 -1.29 -14.57
C GLU A 127 6.64 -2.23 -14.20
N LEU A 128 6.91 -3.26 -13.39
CA LEU A 128 5.88 -4.22 -12.99
C LEU A 128 4.86 -3.60 -12.02
N SER A 129 5.31 -2.72 -11.14
CA SER A 129 4.41 -1.97 -10.24
C SER A 129 3.51 -1.00 -11.02
N LEU A 130 3.99 -0.41 -12.11
CA LEU A 130 3.18 0.44 -12.99
C LEU A 130 2.15 -0.35 -13.78
N ASP A 131 2.51 -1.57 -14.25
CA ASP A 131 1.57 -2.48 -14.91
C ASP A 131 0.40 -2.86 -13.96
N LEU A 132 0.70 -3.10 -12.68
CA LEU A 132 -0.29 -3.39 -11.64
C LEU A 132 -1.16 -2.16 -11.30
N LEU A 133 -0.54 -0.98 -11.17
CA LEU A 133 -1.24 0.28 -10.91
C LEU A 133 -2.22 0.64 -12.05
N GLU A 134 -1.79 0.53 -13.30
CA GLU A 134 -2.62 0.76 -14.48
C GLU A 134 -3.89 -0.07 -14.40
N ARG A 135 -3.74 -1.39 -14.24
CA ARG A 135 -4.88 -2.31 -14.17
C ARG A 135 -5.81 -1.95 -13.00
N LEU A 136 -5.24 -1.62 -11.83
CA LEU A 136 -6.00 -1.27 -10.63
C LEU A 136 -6.86 -0.01 -10.82
N CYS A 137 -6.31 1.03 -11.44
CA CYS A 137 -7.02 2.30 -11.68
C CYS A 137 -8.22 2.16 -12.66
N PHE A 138 -8.31 1.07 -13.42
CA PHE A 138 -9.45 0.83 -14.31
C PHE A 138 -10.49 -0.13 -13.76
N GLU A 139 -10.35 -0.59 -12.51
CA GLU A 139 -11.33 -1.48 -11.90
C GLU A 139 -12.67 -0.76 -11.70
N PRO A 140 -13.79 -1.27 -12.27
CA PRO A 140 -15.10 -0.62 -12.13
C PRO A 140 -15.53 -0.45 -10.68
N GLN A 141 -15.09 -1.36 -9.82
CA GLN A 141 -15.39 -1.35 -8.39
C GLN A 141 -14.66 -0.22 -7.64
N LEU A 142 -13.64 0.41 -8.23
CA LEU A 142 -12.86 1.51 -7.66
C LEU A 142 -13.22 2.88 -8.27
N THR A 143 -14.09 2.92 -9.28
CA THR A 143 -14.51 4.16 -9.93
C THR A 143 -15.05 5.18 -8.91
N GLY A 144 -14.55 6.42 -9.02
CA GLY A 144 -14.97 7.55 -8.18
C GLY A 144 -14.36 7.58 -6.79
N TRP A 145 -13.40 6.70 -6.49
CA TRP A 145 -12.67 6.69 -5.23
C TRP A 145 -11.19 7.01 -5.41
N ASN A 146 -10.68 7.98 -4.67
CA ASN A 146 -9.36 8.57 -4.91
C ASN A 146 -8.33 8.17 -3.83
N GLY A 147 -8.55 7.04 -3.15
CA GLY A 147 -7.69 6.56 -2.07
C GLY A 147 -6.50 5.70 -2.50
N ILE A 148 -6.28 5.50 -3.80
CA ILE A 148 -5.12 4.79 -4.33
C ILE A 148 -3.90 5.72 -4.27
N GLY A 149 -2.89 5.33 -3.49
CA GLY A 149 -1.59 6.00 -3.40
C GLY A 149 -0.49 5.18 -4.08
N PHE A 150 0.52 5.87 -4.61
CA PHE A 150 1.66 5.24 -5.29
C PHE A 150 2.94 6.06 -5.05
N VAL A 151 4.01 5.39 -4.60
CA VAL A 151 5.30 6.03 -4.31
C VAL A 151 6.14 6.14 -5.57
N ILE A 152 6.83 7.29 -5.74
CA ILE A 152 7.81 7.51 -6.80
C ILE A 152 9.13 7.97 -6.19
N GLN A 153 10.22 7.31 -6.54
CA GLN A 153 11.53 7.55 -5.92
C GLN A 153 12.34 8.59 -6.71
N ALA A 154 12.52 9.78 -6.14
CA ALA A 154 13.19 10.91 -6.79
C ALA A 154 14.66 10.67 -7.17
N TYR A 155 15.33 9.70 -6.54
CA TYR A 155 16.71 9.33 -6.88
C TYR A 155 16.87 8.58 -8.21
N GLN A 156 15.77 8.14 -8.85
CA GLN A 156 15.82 7.44 -10.13
C GLN A 156 15.73 8.45 -11.27
N LYS A 157 16.58 8.27 -12.29
CA LYS A 157 16.51 9.05 -13.54
C LYS A 157 15.14 8.96 -14.22
N ARG A 158 14.37 7.91 -13.93
CA ARG A 158 13.03 7.67 -14.47
C ARG A 158 11.93 8.49 -13.77
N CYS A 159 12.16 9.04 -12.57
CA CYS A 159 11.13 9.70 -11.76
C CYS A 159 10.30 10.75 -12.53
N PRO A 160 10.88 11.71 -13.28
CA PRO A 160 10.08 12.67 -14.04
C PRO A 160 9.15 12.01 -15.07
N TYR A 161 9.61 10.96 -15.76
CA TYR A 161 8.80 10.22 -16.74
C TYR A 161 7.69 9.39 -16.08
N VAL A 162 7.93 8.89 -14.87
CA VAL A 162 6.89 8.22 -14.07
C VAL A 162 5.83 9.23 -13.64
N ILE A 163 6.21 10.46 -13.30
CA ILE A 163 5.25 11.56 -13.02
C ILE A 163 4.36 11.83 -14.24
N ASP A 164 4.95 11.98 -15.43
CA ASP A 164 4.20 12.18 -16.67
C ASP A 164 3.21 11.03 -16.91
N TYR A 165 3.65 9.79 -16.70
CA TYR A 165 2.81 8.60 -16.81
C TYR A 165 1.64 8.61 -15.82
N VAL A 166 1.86 8.88 -14.53
CA VAL A 166 0.78 8.86 -13.54
C VAL A 166 -0.20 10.02 -13.71
N ILE A 167 0.25 11.17 -14.24
CA ILE A 167 -0.63 12.29 -14.62
C ILE A 167 -1.59 11.85 -15.74
N ASP A 168 -1.06 11.19 -16.76
CA ASP A 168 -1.87 10.66 -17.87
C ASP A 168 -2.83 9.56 -17.39
N LEU A 169 -2.35 8.62 -16.57
CA LEU A 169 -3.17 7.57 -15.96
C LEU A 169 -4.34 8.15 -15.15
N ALA A 170 -4.09 9.12 -14.25
CA ALA A 170 -5.14 9.76 -13.48
C ALA A 170 -6.23 10.37 -14.37
N ARG A 171 -5.84 11.04 -15.46
CA ARG A 171 -6.79 11.63 -16.43
C ARG A 171 -7.61 10.56 -17.16
N ARG A 172 -6.99 9.47 -17.62
CA ARG A 172 -7.67 8.40 -18.35
C ARG A 172 -8.60 7.58 -17.45
N SER A 173 -8.19 7.33 -16.21
CA SER A 173 -8.94 6.53 -15.22
C SER A 173 -9.97 7.33 -14.41
N ARG A 174 -9.86 8.67 -14.41
CA ARG A 174 -10.72 9.60 -13.65
C ARG A 174 -10.60 9.45 -12.14
N HIS A 175 -9.37 9.25 -11.66
CA HIS A 175 -8.98 9.35 -10.25
C HIS A 175 -8.45 10.75 -9.91
#